data_AF-A0A2I4PDG0-F1
#
_entry.id   AF-A0A2I4PDG0-F1
#
_cell.length_a   1.000
_cell.length_b   1.000
_cell.length_c   1.000
_cell.angle_alpha   90.00
_cell.angle_beta   90.00
_cell.angle_gamma   90.00
#
_symmetry.space_group_name_H-M   'P 1'
#
loop_
_entity.id
_entity.type
_entity.pdbx_description
1 polymer ?
#
loop_
_entity_poly.entity_id
_entity_poly.type
_entity_poly.pdbx_seq_one_letter_code
_entity_poly.pdbx_strand_id
1 'polypeptide(L)'
;DKTGTITHFVPDPEIFKETTVYDYDLLSNRVRELAFLTKGVNITIEDKREGQERKNEYHYKGGIKSYVEYLNRSKEVVHEEPIYIEGEKDGITVEVALQYNDSYTSNIYSFTNNINTYEGGTHEAGFKTGLTRVINDYARRKGIFKENDPNLSGDDVREGLTAIISIKHPDPQFEGQTKTKLGNSEARTITDTLFSSALETF
;
A
#
# COMPACT_ATOMS: atom_id res chain seq x y z
N ASP A 1 11.58 16.98 -29.38
CA ASP A 1 10.15 16.73 -29.59
C ASP A 1 9.42 16.50 -28.28
N LYS A 2 8.15 16.88 -28.19
CA LYS A 2 7.26 16.59 -27.05
C LYS A 2 6.28 15.49 -27.49
N THR A 3 6.18 14.41 -26.72
CA THR A 3 5.27 13.28 -26.98
C THR A 3 4.29 13.12 -25.83
N GLY A 4 3.03 12.79 -26.12
CA GLY A 4 2.02 12.54 -25.10
C GLY A 4 0.62 12.40 -25.68
N THR A 5 -0.33 12.03 -24.81
CA THR A 5 -1.75 11.85 -25.16
C THR A 5 -2.59 12.74 -24.26
N ILE A 6 -3.60 13.39 -24.82
CA ILE A 6 -4.59 14.16 -24.08
C ILE A 6 -5.94 13.50 -24.27
N THR A 7 -6.61 13.20 -23.16
CA THR A 7 -7.97 12.67 -23.16
C THR A 7 -8.87 13.63 -22.40
N HIS A 8 -10.02 13.95 -23.01
CA HIS A 8 -11.07 14.76 -22.40
C HIS A 8 -12.40 14.05 -22.59
N PHE A 9 -13.22 14.00 -21.55
CA PHE A 9 -14.54 13.40 -21.59
C PHE A 9 -15.48 14.08 -20.60
N VAL A 10 -16.78 13.94 -20.85
CA VAL A 10 -17.86 14.45 -20.00
C VAL A 10 -18.77 13.26 -19.67
N PRO A 11 -19.13 13.03 -18.39
CA PRO A 11 -19.99 11.93 -18.00
C PRO A 11 -21.42 12.10 -18.55
N ASP A 12 -22.00 11.02 -19.06
CA ASP A 12 -23.34 11.01 -19.66
C ASP A 12 -24.45 11.04 -18.59
N PRO A 13 -25.28 12.09 -18.51
CA PRO A 13 -26.38 12.18 -17.54
C PRO A 13 -27.50 11.14 -17.78
N GLU A 14 -27.56 10.50 -18.96
CA GLU A 14 -28.47 9.39 -19.21
C GLU A 14 -28.03 8.11 -18.50
N ILE A 15 -26.73 7.95 -18.24
CA ILE A 15 -26.15 6.79 -17.57
C ILE A 15 -25.92 7.07 -16.07
N PHE A 16 -25.28 8.20 -15.74
CA PHE A 16 -24.95 8.57 -14.36
C PHE A 16 -26.10 9.35 -13.71
N LYS A 17 -26.99 8.62 -13.02
CA LYS A 17 -28.19 9.20 -12.39
C LYS A 17 -27.95 9.91 -11.06
N GLU A 18 -26.92 9.52 -10.31
CA GLU A 18 -26.65 10.08 -8.99
C GLU A 18 -25.92 11.42 -9.06
N THR A 19 -24.84 11.49 -9.85
CA THR A 19 -24.09 12.73 -10.06
C THR A 19 -23.26 12.65 -11.35
N THR A 20 -23.13 13.78 -12.02
CA THR A 20 -22.15 14.02 -13.10
C THR A 20 -21.06 14.99 -12.66
N VAL A 21 -21.13 15.48 -11.41
CA VAL A 21 -20.18 16.43 -10.83
C VAL A 21 -19.10 15.65 -10.11
N TYR A 22 -17.84 15.88 -10.52
CA TYR A 22 -16.69 15.30 -9.86
C TYR A 22 -16.44 15.92 -8.48
N ASP A 23 -16.12 15.05 -7.53
CA ASP A 23 -15.57 15.43 -6.23
C ASP A 23 -14.05 15.57 -6.35
N TYR A 24 -13.55 16.81 -6.22
CA TYR A 24 -12.12 17.07 -6.35
C TYR A 24 -11.34 16.50 -5.18
N ASP A 25 -11.87 16.45 -3.96
CA ASP A 25 -11.12 15.94 -2.80
C ASP A 25 -10.93 14.42 -2.92
N LEU A 26 -11.94 13.70 -3.41
CA LEU A 26 -11.83 12.28 -3.76
C LEU A 26 -10.78 12.05 -4.85
N LEU A 27 -10.83 12.81 -5.95
CA LEU A 27 -9.86 12.71 -7.04
C LEU A 27 -8.45 13.08 -6.57
N SER A 28 -8.31 14.16 -5.80
CA SER A 28 -7.04 14.66 -5.28
C SER A 28 -6.38 13.64 -4.35
N ASN A 29 -7.16 12.97 -3.50
CA ASN A 29 -6.67 11.85 -2.70
C ASN A 29 -6.19 10.70 -3.58
N ARG A 30 -6.98 10.28 -4.59
CA ARG A 30 -6.57 9.19 -5.49
C ARG A 30 -5.32 9.52 -6.31
N VAL A 31 -5.20 10.75 -6.78
CA VAL A 31 -4.02 11.25 -7.50
C VAL A 31 -2.79 11.25 -6.60
N ARG A 32 -2.93 11.66 -5.34
CA ARG A 32 -1.85 11.63 -4.35
C ARG A 32 -1.35 10.21 -4.08
N GLU A 33 -2.27 9.24 -3.92
CA GLU A 33 -1.92 7.82 -3.79
C GLU A 33 -1.09 7.32 -4.98
N LEU A 34 -1.52 7.65 -6.21
CA LEU A 34 -0.81 7.25 -7.43
C LEU A 34 0.60 7.84 -7.50
N ALA A 35 0.77 9.07 -7.02
CA ALA A 35 2.09 9.71 -6.94
C ALA A 35 3.01 9.04 -5.92
N PHE A 36 2.48 8.52 -4.80
CA PHE A 36 3.24 7.70 -3.86
C PHE A 36 3.62 6.33 -4.44
N LEU A 37 2.68 5.68 -5.14
CA LEU A 37 2.89 4.35 -5.74
C LEU A 37 3.85 4.40 -6.94
N THR A 38 3.99 5.56 -7.59
CA THR A 38 4.80 5.74 -8.79
C THR A 38 5.95 6.70 -8.54
N LYS A 39 7.03 6.20 -7.94
CA LYS A 39 8.22 6.97 -7.58
C LYS A 39 8.71 7.87 -8.72
N GLY A 40 8.90 9.14 -8.42
CA GLY A 40 9.47 10.12 -9.35
C GLY A 40 8.53 10.61 -10.45
N VAL A 41 7.27 10.17 -10.47
CA VAL A 41 6.25 10.75 -11.35
C VAL A 41 5.65 11.98 -10.68
N ASN A 42 5.59 13.07 -11.44
CA ASN A 42 4.87 14.27 -11.04
C ASN A 42 3.44 14.20 -11.58
N ILE A 43 2.45 14.31 -10.69
CA ILE A 43 1.04 14.32 -11.06
C ILE A 43 0.40 15.60 -10.56
N THR A 44 -0.29 16.31 -11.46
CA THR A 44 -1.00 17.56 -11.14
C THR A 44 -2.51 17.34 -11.28
N ILE A 45 -3.29 17.89 -10.36
CA ILE A 45 -4.74 17.99 -10.44
C ILE A 45 -5.15 19.46 -10.31
N GLU A 46 -6.09 19.90 -11.12
CA GLU A 46 -6.55 21.28 -11.18
C GLU A 46 -8.08 21.32 -11.32
N ASP A 47 -8.74 22.04 -10.44
CA ASP A 47 -10.14 22.41 -10.54
C ASP A 47 -10.24 23.77 -11.24
N LYS A 48 -10.97 23.80 -12.35
CA LYS A 48 -11.18 25.02 -13.16
C LYS A 48 -12.60 25.56 -13.06
N ARG A 49 -13.42 25.02 -12.16
CA ARG A 49 -14.79 25.51 -11.92
C ARG A 49 -14.71 26.88 -11.25
N GLU A 50 -15.50 27.82 -11.75
CA GLU A 50 -15.54 29.20 -11.24
C GLU A 50 -15.90 29.22 -9.74
N GLY A 51 -15.12 29.94 -8.94
CA GLY A 51 -15.28 30.05 -7.49
C GLY A 51 -14.81 28.82 -6.69
N GLN A 52 -14.24 27.82 -7.36
CA GLN A 52 -13.66 26.61 -6.75
C GLN A 52 -12.24 26.33 -7.27
N GLU A 53 -11.58 27.34 -7.84
CA GLU A 53 -10.28 27.18 -8.47
C GLU A 53 -9.23 26.73 -7.45
N ARG A 54 -8.67 25.55 -7.70
CA ARG A 54 -7.61 24.98 -6.86
C ARG A 54 -6.71 24.07 -7.68
N LYS A 55 -5.45 23.99 -7.27
CA LYS A 55 -4.43 23.18 -7.92
C LYS A 55 -3.56 22.49 -6.89
N ASN A 56 -3.34 21.19 -7.06
CA ASN A 56 -2.37 20.43 -6.29
C ASN A 56 -1.37 19.75 -7.24
N GLU A 57 -0.12 19.68 -6.78
CA GLU A 57 0.97 19.01 -7.47
C GLU A 57 1.58 17.99 -6.51
N TYR A 58 1.74 16.76 -6.97
CA TYR A 58 2.19 15.62 -6.18
C TYR A 58 3.41 15.00 -6.83
N HIS A 59 4.53 15.02 -6.10
CA HIS A 59 5.77 14.40 -6.53
C HIS A 59 6.50 13.84 -5.30
N TYR A 60 6.49 12.51 -5.18
CA TYR A 60 7.06 11.82 -4.02
C TYR A 60 8.21 10.92 -4.44
N LYS A 61 9.44 11.31 -4.06
CA LYS A 61 10.65 10.51 -4.31
C LYS A 61 10.77 9.31 -3.37
N GLY A 62 10.26 9.43 -2.13
CA GLY A 62 10.28 8.35 -1.14
C GLY A 62 9.25 7.24 -1.40
N GLY A 63 8.38 7.40 -2.40
CA GLY A 63 7.40 6.39 -2.78
C GLY A 63 6.47 5.99 -1.63
N ILE A 64 6.26 4.68 -1.46
CA ILE A 64 5.39 4.13 -0.41
C ILE A 64 5.91 4.36 1.02
N LYS A 65 7.21 4.63 1.22
CA LYS A 65 7.75 5.05 2.53
C LYS A 65 7.11 6.37 2.97
N SER A 66 7.11 7.35 2.06
CA SER A 66 6.44 8.64 2.29
C SER A 66 4.91 8.51 2.40
N TYR A 67 4.33 7.47 1.83
CA TYR A 67 2.91 7.21 2.01
C TYR A 67 2.60 6.77 3.44
N VAL A 68 3.40 5.88 4.03
CA VAL A 68 3.26 5.48 5.43
C VAL A 68 3.44 6.68 6.37
N GLU A 69 4.45 7.52 6.14
CA GLU A 69 4.65 8.78 6.90
C GLU A 69 3.41 9.67 6.82
N TYR A 70 2.86 9.83 5.61
CA TYR A 70 1.64 10.60 5.40
C TYR A 70 0.44 10.01 6.15
N LEU A 71 0.27 8.68 6.16
CA LEU A 71 -0.83 8.01 6.87
C LEU A 71 -0.68 8.10 8.40
N ASN A 72 0.55 8.16 8.90
CA ASN A 72 0.85 8.30 10.33
C ASN A 72 0.99 9.75 10.80
N ARG A 73 0.83 10.76 9.92
CA ARG A 73 1.06 12.19 10.26
C ARG A 73 0.27 12.74 11.45
N SER A 74 -0.81 12.07 11.84
CA SER A 74 -1.69 12.44 12.95
C SER A 74 -1.67 11.41 14.08
N LYS A 75 -0.67 10.52 14.12
CA LYS A 75 -0.50 9.45 15.11
C LYS A 75 0.87 9.57 15.78
N GLU A 76 1.02 9.00 16.97
CA GLU A 76 2.33 8.92 17.62
C GLU A 76 3.05 7.65 17.16
N VAL A 77 4.19 7.80 16.49
CA VAL A 77 4.95 6.68 15.93
C VAL A 77 5.87 6.05 16.96
N VAL A 78 5.98 4.72 16.95
CA VAL A 78 6.83 3.96 17.88
C VAL A 78 8.31 4.05 17.48
N HIS A 79 8.59 4.24 16.19
CA HIS A 79 9.92 4.40 15.64
C HIS A 79 9.91 5.46 14.53
N GLU A 80 10.95 6.30 14.47
CA GLU A 80 10.98 7.51 13.64
C GLU A 80 10.85 7.20 12.14
N GLU A 81 11.68 6.30 11.62
CA GLU A 81 11.68 5.97 10.20
C GLU A 81 10.80 4.75 9.90
N PRO A 82 9.91 4.82 8.89
CA PRO A 82 9.24 3.62 8.39
C PRO A 82 10.24 2.63 7.80
N ILE A 83 10.00 1.36 8.07
CA ILE A 83 10.73 0.24 7.46
C ILE A 83 10.31 0.19 6.00
N TYR A 84 11.27 0.08 5.09
CA TYR A 84 11.06 -0.04 3.66
C TYR A 84 11.84 -1.25 3.12
N ILE A 85 11.13 -2.11 2.40
CA ILE A 85 11.65 -3.35 1.82
C ILE A 85 11.28 -3.37 0.34
N GLU A 86 12.24 -3.73 -0.50
CA GLU A 86 12.06 -3.93 -1.94
C GLU A 86 12.79 -5.19 -2.37
N GLY A 87 12.13 -6.00 -3.19
CA GLY A 87 12.72 -7.19 -3.76
C GLY A 87 12.02 -7.60 -5.05
N GLU A 88 12.70 -8.42 -5.83
CA GLU A 88 12.13 -9.01 -7.04
C GLU A 88 12.43 -10.51 -7.06
N LYS A 89 11.44 -11.31 -7.44
CA LYS A 89 11.59 -12.74 -7.67
C LYS A 89 10.59 -13.19 -8.73
N ASP A 90 11.05 -14.03 -9.65
CA ASP A 90 10.23 -14.61 -10.73
C ASP A 90 9.49 -13.53 -11.56
N GLY A 91 10.13 -12.37 -11.76
CA GLY A 91 9.55 -11.23 -12.48
C GLY A 91 8.46 -10.47 -11.72
N ILE A 92 8.25 -10.78 -10.44
CA ILE A 92 7.31 -10.09 -9.56
C ILE A 92 8.12 -9.20 -8.61
N THR A 93 7.91 -7.89 -8.70
CA THR A 93 8.49 -6.92 -7.75
C THR A 93 7.55 -6.79 -6.56
N VAL A 94 8.12 -6.77 -5.35
CA VAL A 94 7.41 -6.55 -4.10
C VAL A 94 8.05 -5.36 -3.38
N GLU A 95 7.26 -4.33 -3.12
CA GLU A 95 7.62 -3.18 -2.30
C GLU A 95 6.72 -3.17 -1.05
N VAL A 96 7.30 -3.13 0.15
CA VAL A 96 6.58 -3.02 1.41
C VAL A 96 7.14 -1.86 2.22
N ALA A 97 6.25 -0.99 2.71
CA ALA A 97 6.58 0.00 3.72
C ALA A 97 5.70 -0.21 4.95
N LEU A 98 6.26 -0.13 6.15
CA LEU A 98 5.50 -0.28 7.39
C LEU A 98 6.06 0.53 8.55
N GLN A 99 5.18 0.93 9.45
CA GLN A 99 5.53 1.63 10.68
C GLN A 99 4.48 1.41 11.76
N TYR A 100 4.95 1.14 12.98
CA TYR A 100 4.11 1.04 14.17
C TYR A 100 3.82 2.42 14.76
N ASN A 101 2.60 2.57 15.27
CA ASN A 101 2.12 3.72 16.04
C ASN A 101 1.43 3.24 17.32
N ASP A 102 1.07 4.19 18.18
CA ASP A 102 0.44 3.99 19.48
C ASP A 102 -1.04 3.56 19.43
N SER A 103 -1.65 3.45 18.24
CA SER A 103 -3.04 3.03 18.13
C SER A 103 -3.22 1.52 18.26
N TYR A 104 -4.43 1.08 18.57
CA TYR A 104 -4.79 -0.35 18.58
C TYR A 104 -5.21 -0.88 17.20
N THR A 105 -5.29 0.00 16.19
CA THR A 105 -5.84 -0.35 14.88
C THR A 105 -4.75 -0.68 13.88
N SER A 106 -4.89 -1.81 13.19
CA SER A 106 -4.08 -2.13 12.02
C SER A 106 -4.65 -1.46 10.77
N ASN A 107 -3.80 -0.78 10.00
CA ASN A 107 -4.13 -0.12 8.74
C ASN A 107 -3.23 -0.69 7.64
N ILE A 108 -3.72 -1.71 6.94
CA ILE A 108 -2.99 -2.39 5.88
C ILE A 108 -3.64 -2.05 4.55
N TYR A 109 -2.85 -1.51 3.62
CA TYR A 109 -3.30 -1.19 2.28
C TYR A 109 -2.47 -1.98 1.28
N SER A 110 -3.13 -2.68 0.37
CA SER A 110 -2.48 -3.55 -0.57
C SER A 110 -2.81 -3.17 -2.02
N PHE A 111 -1.80 -3.29 -2.89
CA PHE A 111 -1.87 -2.86 -4.28
C PHE A 111 -1.22 -3.88 -5.20
N THR A 112 -1.84 -4.10 -6.36
CA THR A 112 -1.24 -4.84 -7.47
C THR A 112 -1.27 -3.96 -8.71
N ASN A 113 -0.11 -3.65 -9.30
CA ASN A 113 0.01 -2.78 -10.48
C ASN A 113 -0.76 -1.45 -10.31
N ASN A 114 -0.58 -0.78 -9.16
CA ASN A 114 -1.24 0.47 -8.75
C ASN A 114 -2.77 0.39 -8.51
N ILE A 115 -3.36 -0.79 -8.65
CA ILE A 115 -4.78 -1.05 -8.35
C ILE A 115 -4.89 -1.41 -6.88
N ASN A 116 -5.77 -0.70 -6.16
CA ASN A 116 -6.04 -0.97 -4.75
C ASN A 116 -6.84 -2.27 -4.61
N THR A 117 -6.24 -3.26 -3.95
CA THR A 117 -6.88 -4.53 -3.62
C THR A 117 -7.43 -4.45 -2.20
N TYR A 118 -8.52 -3.71 -2.00
CA TYR A 118 -9.04 -3.40 -0.65
C TYR A 118 -9.64 -4.62 0.08
N GLU A 119 -9.93 -5.72 -0.63
CA GLU A 119 -10.28 -7.02 -0.03
C GLU A 119 -9.04 -7.92 0.18
N GLY A 120 -7.85 -7.37 -0.05
CA GLY A 120 -6.56 -8.01 0.14
C GLY A 120 -6.19 -8.95 -0.99
N GLY A 121 -5.75 -10.16 -0.66
CA GLY A 121 -5.34 -11.15 -1.65
C GLY A 121 -4.11 -11.93 -1.21
N THR A 122 -3.56 -12.67 -2.15
CA THR A 122 -2.44 -13.58 -1.92
C THR A 122 -1.17 -12.87 -1.44
N HIS A 123 -0.82 -11.72 -2.02
CA HIS A 123 0.30 -10.86 -1.59
C HIS A 123 0.15 -10.39 -0.14
N GLU A 124 -1.01 -9.85 0.21
CA GLU A 124 -1.29 -9.40 1.57
C GLU A 124 -1.25 -10.57 2.59
N ALA A 125 -1.79 -11.73 2.20
CA ALA A 125 -1.72 -12.94 3.02
C ALA A 125 -0.27 -13.40 3.24
N GLY A 126 0.59 -13.29 2.21
CA GLY A 126 2.03 -13.56 2.29
C GLY A 126 2.72 -12.64 3.29
N PHE A 127 2.49 -11.33 3.18
CA PHE A 127 2.99 -10.33 4.13
C PHE A 127 2.56 -10.63 5.58
N LYS A 128 1.25 -10.84 5.82
CA LYS A 128 0.73 -11.13 7.17
C LYS A 128 1.35 -12.39 7.77
N THR A 129 1.53 -13.43 6.96
CA THR A 129 2.17 -14.68 7.38
C THR A 129 3.63 -14.45 7.75
N GLY A 130 4.38 -13.78 6.86
CA GLY A 130 5.80 -13.48 7.07
C GLY A 130 6.05 -12.62 8.31
N LEU A 131 5.29 -11.53 8.48
CA LEU A 131 5.41 -10.64 9.64
C LEU A 131 5.22 -11.38 10.96
N THR A 132 4.16 -12.19 11.05
CA THR A 132 3.85 -12.95 12.27
C THR A 132 4.97 -13.93 12.60
N ARG A 133 5.50 -14.62 11.58
CA ARG A 133 6.61 -15.57 11.74
C ARG A 133 7.89 -14.88 12.19
N VAL A 134 8.34 -13.84 11.48
CA VAL A 134 9.61 -13.15 11.76
C VAL A 134 9.65 -12.56 13.17
N ILE A 135 8.56 -11.93 13.62
CA ILE A 135 8.51 -11.34 14.97
C ILE A 135 8.59 -12.44 16.05
N ASN A 136 7.83 -13.52 15.90
CA ASN A 136 7.88 -14.63 16.86
C ASN A 136 9.28 -15.30 16.88
N ASP A 137 9.87 -15.55 15.71
CA ASP A 137 11.20 -16.13 15.58
C ASP A 137 12.27 -15.22 16.21
N TYR A 138 12.15 -13.90 16.03
CA TYR A 138 13.01 -12.93 16.70
C TYR A 138 12.86 -12.97 18.22
N ALA A 139 11.62 -12.92 18.72
CA ALA A 139 11.33 -12.93 20.16
C ALA A 139 11.85 -14.19 20.87
N ARG A 140 11.74 -15.37 20.22
CA ARG A 140 12.32 -16.63 20.71
C ARG A 140 13.83 -16.61 20.70
N ARG A 141 14.45 -16.23 19.57
CA ARG A 141 15.93 -16.17 19.43
C ARG A 141 16.58 -15.22 20.43
N LYS A 142 15.91 -14.11 20.77
CA LYS A 142 16.40 -13.12 21.75
C LYS A 142 16.01 -13.44 23.20
N GLY A 143 15.27 -14.53 23.43
CA GLY A 143 14.81 -14.90 24.77
C GLY A 143 13.82 -13.90 25.39
N ILE A 144 13.13 -13.11 24.56
CA ILE A 144 12.06 -12.19 25.01
C ILE A 144 10.88 -13.01 25.53
N PHE A 145 10.56 -14.11 24.84
CA PHE A 145 9.63 -15.13 25.34
C PHE A 145 10.40 -16.20 26.10
N LYS A 146 9.87 -16.58 27.26
CA LYS A 146 10.28 -17.80 27.95
C LYS A 146 9.80 -19.01 27.15
N GLU A 147 10.42 -20.16 27.36
CA GLU A 147 10.15 -21.38 26.59
C GLU A 147 8.66 -21.77 26.56
N ASN A 148 7.93 -21.53 27.64
CA ASN A 148 6.51 -21.86 27.79
C ASN A 148 5.54 -20.73 27.45
N ASP A 149 6.02 -19.51 27.17
CA ASP A 149 5.13 -18.41 26.80
C ASP A 149 4.49 -18.73 25.44
N PRO A 150 3.21 -18.38 25.21
CA PRO A 150 2.59 -18.56 23.90
C PRO A 150 3.23 -17.63 22.86
N ASN A 151 3.18 -18.02 21.58
CA ASN A 151 3.52 -17.11 20.49
C ASN A 151 2.47 -15.99 20.38
N LEU A 152 2.89 -14.84 19.85
CA LEU A 152 1.97 -13.79 19.46
C LEU A 152 1.09 -14.27 18.31
N SER A 153 -0.20 -13.98 18.41
CA SER A 153 -1.13 -14.12 17.30
C SER A 153 -0.81 -13.11 16.21
N GLY A 154 -1.39 -13.32 15.02
CA GLY A 154 -1.25 -12.34 13.95
C GLY A 154 -1.86 -10.98 14.31
N ASP A 155 -2.92 -10.95 15.11
CA ASP A 155 -3.58 -9.71 15.51
C ASP A 155 -2.71 -8.93 16.49
N ASP A 156 -2.08 -9.61 17.45
CA ASP A 156 -1.12 -8.99 18.39
C ASP A 156 0.04 -8.34 17.63
N VAL A 157 0.57 -9.02 16.61
CA VAL A 157 1.68 -8.53 15.79
C VAL A 157 1.30 -7.32 14.93
N ARG A 158 0.03 -7.17 14.56
CA ARG A 158 -0.44 -6.09 13.69
C ARG A 158 -1.06 -4.91 14.45
N GLU A 159 -1.18 -5.00 15.76
CA GLU A 159 -1.65 -3.89 16.58
C GLU A 159 -0.78 -2.65 16.32
N GLY A 160 -1.42 -1.50 16.09
CA GLY A 160 -0.74 -0.24 15.77
C GLY A 160 0.01 -0.20 14.43
N LEU A 161 -0.10 -1.23 13.58
CA LEU A 161 0.63 -1.28 12.32
C LEU A 161 -0.03 -0.43 11.25
N THR A 162 0.72 0.46 10.60
CA THR A 162 0.37 1.01 9.28
C THR A 162 1.30 0.43 8.24
N ALA A 163 0.77 -0.21 7.20
CA ALA A 163 1.56 -0.85 6.16
C ALA A 163 0.98 -0.64 4.74
N ILE A 164 1.88 -0.44 3.77
CA ILE A 164 1.60 -0.46 2.34
C ILE A 164 2.30 -1.66 1.73
N ILE A 165 1.56 -2.53 1.04
CA ILE A 165 2.10 -3.65 0.26
C ILE A 165 1.80 -3.38 -1.21
N SER A 166 2.81 -3.14 -2.02
CA SER A 166 2.65 -2.90 -3.46
C SER A 166 3.42 -3.96 -4.23
N ILE A 167 2.73 -4.69 -5.11
CA ILE A 167 3.39 -5.63 -6.02
C ILE A 167 3.25 -5.18 -7.48
N LYS A 168 4.25 -5.51 -8.29
CA LYS A 168 4.20 -5.43 -9.75
C LYS A 168 4.23 -6.84 -10.29
N HIS A 169 3.12 -7.26 -10.90
CA HIS A 169 2.92 -8.62 -11.40
C HIS A 169 2.71 -8.57 -12.91
N PRO A 170 3.42 -9.40 -13.70
CA PRO A 170 3.30 -9.37 -15.17
C PRO A 170 1.93 -9.85 -15.66
N ASP A 171 1.36 -10.87 -15.00
CA ASP A 171 0.04 -11.44 -15.35
C ASP A 171 -0.89 -11.54 -14.11
N PRO A 172 -1.42 -10.41 -13.60
CA PRO A 172 -2.23 -10.42 -12.38
C PRO A 172 -3.63 -10.98 -12.62
N GLN A 173 -4.03 -11.93 -11.80
CA GLN A 173 -5.34 -12.55 -11.75
C GLN A 173 -6.11 -12.00 -10.56
N PHE A 174 -7.22 -11.30 -10.82
CA PHE A 174 -8.07 -10.74 -9.78
C PHE A 174 -9.36 -11.54 -9.62
N GLU A 175 -9.90 -11.55 -8.40
CA GLU A 175 -11.25 -12.02 -8.14
C GLU A 175 -12.25 -10.98 -8.68
N GLY A 176 -12.87 -11.27 -9.82
CA GLY A 176 -13.88 -10.43 -10.45
C GLY A 176 -13.34 -9.19 -11.17
N GLN A 177 -14.27 -8.45 -11.79
CA GLN A 177 -13.94 -7.31 -12.64
C GLN A 177 -13.53 -6.06 -11.85
N THR A 178 -14.03 -5.91 -10.62
CA THR A 178 -13.74 -4.77 -9.73
C THR A 178 -12.32 -4.82 -9.16
N LYS A 179 -11.59 -5.93 -9.38
CA LYS A 179 -10.16 -6.10 -9.03
C LYS A 179 -9.86 -5.85 -7.55
N THR A 180 -10.79 -6.28 -6.69
CA THR A 180 -10.77 -6.01 -5.25
C THR A 180 -9.76 -6.88 -4.51
N LYS A 181 -9.42 -8.04 -5.09
CA LYS A 181 -8.59 -9.06 -4.46
C LYS A 181 -7.69 -9.77 -5.47
N LEU A 182 -6.43 -9.98 -5.11
CA LEU A 182 -5.46 -10.73 -5.91
C LEU A 182 -5.56 -12.24 -5.67
N GLY A 183 -5.57 -13.03 -6.73
CA GLY A 183 -5.70 -14.49 -6.72
C GLY A 183 -4.42 -15.29 -7.06
N ASN A 184 -3.36 -14.65 -7.58
CA ASN A 184 -2.11 -15.34 -7.95
C ASN A 184 -1.47 -16.04 -6.74
N SER A 185 -1.49 -17.36 -6.70
CA SER A 185 -0.99 -18.14 -5.56
C SER A 185 0.50 -17.91 -5.28
N GLU A 186 1.29 -17.75 -6.33
CA GLU A 186 2.72 -17.47 -6.33
C GLU A 186 3.05 -16.14 -5.63
N ALA A 187 2.18 -15.14 -5.74
CA ALA A 187 2.38 -13.84 -5.11
C ALA A 187 2.40 -13.95 -3.58
N ARG A 188 1.70 -14.94 -2.99
CA ARG A 188 1.78 -15.21 -1.55
C ARG A 188 3.18 -15.64 -1.12
N THR A 189 3.70 -16.68 -1.78
CA THR A 189 5.00 -17.26 -1.42
C THR A 189 6.14 -16.30 -1.71
N ILE A 190 6.08 -15.57 -2.83
CA ILE A 190 7.09 -14.58 -3.19
C ILE A 190 7.08 -13.41 -2.20
N THR A 191 5.90 -12.89 -1.85
CA THR A 191 5.79 -11.79 -0.88
C THR A 191 6.32 -12.21 0.49
N ASP A 192 5.92 -13.37 1.03
CA ASP A 192 6.44 -13.88 2.31
C ASP A 192 7.97 -14.03 2.26
N THR A 193 8.50 -14.67 1.22
CA THR A 193 9.95 -14.92 1.11
C THR A 193 10.75 -13.62 1.10
N LEU A 194 10.42 -12.70 0.20
CA LEU A 194 11.16 -11.44 0.05
C LEU A 194 11.02 -10.56 1.29
N PHE A 195 9.80 -10.45 1.82
CA PHE A 195 9.53 -9.65 3.01
C PHE A 195 10.25 -10.21 4.23
N SER A 196 10.10 -11.50 4.52
CA SER A 196 10.63 -12.11 5.73
C SER A 196 12.15 -12.09 5.75
N SER A 197 12.82 -12.42 4.64
CA SER A 197 14.28 -12.37 4.56
C SER A 197 14.83 -10.96 4.77
N ALA A 198 14.16 -9.94 4.22
CA ALA A 198 14.58 -8.55 4.40
C ALA A 198 14.33 -8.07 5.84
N LEU A 199 13.16 -8.37 6.42
CA LEU A 199 12.81 -7.98 7.78
C LEU A 199 13.72 -8.65 8.83
N GLU A 200 14.14 -9.90 8.61
CA GLU A 200 15.10 -10.59 9.49
C GLU A 200 16.48 -9.91 9.53
N THR A 201 16.83 -9.11 8.51
CA THR A 201 18.12 -8.40 8.41
C THR A 201 18.07 -7.02 9.07
N PHE A 202 16.88 -6.46 9.24
CA PHE A 202 16.64 -5.15 9.87
C PHE A 202 16.75 -5.27 11.40
#